data_AF-A0A2J8QPZ9-F1
#
_entry.id   AF-A0A2J8QPZ9-F1
#
_cell.length_a   1.000
_cell.length_b   1.000
_cell.length_c   1.000
_cell.angle_alpha   90.00
_cell.angle_beta   90.00
_cell.angle_gamma   90.00
#
_symmetry.space_group_name_H-M   'P 1'
#
loop_
_entity.id
_entity.type
_entity.pdbx_description
1 polymer ?
#
loop_
_entity_poly.entity_id
_entity_poly.type
_entity_poly.pdbx_seq_one_letter_code
_entity_poly.pdbx_strand_id
1 'polypeptide(L)'
;MNGHISNHPSSFGMYPSQMNGYGSSPTFSQMDREHGSKTSAKALYEQRKNYARDSVSSVSDISQYRVEHLTTFVLDRKDAMITVDDGIRKLKLLDAKGKVWTQDMILQVDDRAVSLIDLES
;
A
#
# COMPACT_ATOMS: atom_id res chain seq x y z
N MET A 1 -0.41 65.59 -6.33
CA MET A 1 -0.06 66.03 -4.97
C MET A 1 0.43 64.80 -4.21
N ASN A 2 1.75 64.60 -4.15
CA ASN A 2 2.44 63.57 -3.37
C ASN A 2 3.54 64.25 -2.55
N GLY A 3 3.69 63.84 -1.30
CA GLY A 3 4.70 64.25 -0.30
C GLY A 3 4.19 63.80 1.07
N HIS A 4 4.92 63.10 1.94
CA HIS A 4 6.28 63.32 2.40
C HIS A 4 7.00 62.02 2.83
N ILE A 5 8.32 62.15 3.01
CA ILE A 5 9.36 61.13 3.20
C ILE A 5 10.00 61.32 4.58
N SER A 6 10.44 60.23 5.23
CA SER A 6 11.54 60.18 6.23
C SER A 6 12.04 58.71 6.27
N ASN A 7 13.22 58.30 5.76
CA ASN A 7 14.62 58.44 6.25
C ASN A 7 14.72 58.09 7.75
N HIS A 8 15.49 57.12 8.30
CA HIS A 8 16.87 56.58 8.14
C HIS A 8 17.06 55.43 9.20
N PRO A 9 18.23 54.78 9.46
CA PRO A 9 19.32 54.26 8.60
C PRO A 9 19.75 52.79 8.93
N SER A 10 20.67 52.30 8.10
CA SER A 10 21.47 51.06 8.16
C SER A 10 22.37 50.94 9.40
N SER A 11 22.61 49.72 9.90
CA SER A 11 23.79 49.40 10.71
C SER A 11 24.28 47.95 10.48
N PHE A 12 25.57 47.86 10.16
CA PHE A 12 26.39 46.66 9.97
C PHE A 12 26.75 46.01 11.31
N GLY A 13 27.02 44.70 11.31
CA GLY A 13 27.74 43.98 12.39
C GLY A 13 27.58 42.47 12.24
N MET A 14 28.42 41.77 11.45
CA MET A 14 29.72 41.17 11.81
C MET A 14 29.67 40.13 12.94
N TYR A 15 29.94 38.88 12.56
CA TYR A 15 30.19 37.72 13.42
C TYR A 15 31.39 37.93 14.35
N PRO A 16 31.36 37.37 15.57
CA PRO A 16 32.57 36.97 16.27
C PRO A 16 32.78 35.46 16.15
N SER A 17 33.96 35.11 15.67
CA SER A 17 34.60 33.81 15.69
C SER A 17 35.14 33.43 17.07
N GLN A 18 35.06 32.13 17.36
CA GLN A 18 35.99 31.27 18.11
C GLN A 18 36.70 31.81 19.37
N MET A 19 36.48 31.13 20.50
CA MET A 19 37.54 30.79 21.48
C MET A 19 37.03 29.78 22.52
N ASN A 20 37.61 28.58 22.52
CA ASN A 20 37.89 27.67 23.66
C ASN A 20 38.40 26.35 23.03
N GLY A 21 39.58 25.81 23.32
CA GLY A 21 40.39 25.85 24.54
C GLY A 21 40.77 24.39 24.83
N TYR A 22 42.07 24.09 24.77
CA TYR A 22 42.74 22.79 24.78
C TYR A 22 42.40 21.85 25.96
N GLY A 23 42.44 20.52 25.74
CA GLY A 23 42.56 19.51 26.81
C GLY A 23 42.48 18.05 26.33
N SER A 24 43.55 17.28 26.53
CA SER A 24 43.83 15.93 25.99
C SER A 24 43.30 14.75 26.82
N SER A 25 42.74 13.73 26.14
CA SER A 25 42.75 12.25 26.38
C SER A 25 42.53 11.63 27.79
N PRO A 26 42.49 10.28 27.94
CA PRO A 26 41.27 9.51 28.19
C PRO A 26 41.23 8.88 29.59
N THR A 27 40.12 9.02 30.34
CA THR A 27 39.95 8.31 31.62
C THR A 27 39.05 7.10 31.44
N PHE A 28 39.69 5.93 31.41
CA PHE A 28 39.11 4.62 31.60
C PHE A 28 38.25 4.61 32.88
N SER A 29 36.93 4.55 32.72
CA SER A 29 36.01 4.14 33.78
C SER A 29 35.02 3.15 33.17
N GLN A 30 35.49 1.92 33.13
CA GLN A 30 34.71 0.69 33.14
C GLN A 30 33.72 0.74 34.31
N MET A 31 32.51 0.19 34.10
CA MET A 31 31.28 0.21 34.92
C MET A 31 30.28 1.23 34.33
N ASP A 32 29.28 0.83 33.55
CA ASP A 32 28.28 -0.15 33.93
C ASP A 32 27.83 -0.96 32.71
N ARG A 33 28.10 -2.27 32.74
CA ARG A 33 27.65 -3.20 31.72
C ARG A 33 26.23 -3.62 32.09
N GLU A 34 25.30 -2.68 31.96
CA GLU A 34 23.88 -2.99 31.97
C GLU A 34 23.59 -3.88 30.76
N HIS A 35 23.53 -5.19 31.03
CA HIS A 35 22.95 -6.18 30.14
C HIS A 35 21.44 -6.02 30.13
N GLY A 36 20.94 -4.86 29.71
CA GLY A 36 19.73 -4.88 28.92
C GLY A 36 20.09 -5.68 27.68
N SER A 37 19.41 -6.80 27.44
CA SER A 37 19.59 -7.65 26.26
C SER A 37 19.39 -6.83 24.99
N LYS A 38 20.42 -6.07 24.60
CA LYS A 38 20.46 -5.30 23.37
C LYS A 38 20.50 -6.34 22.28
N THR A 39 19.34 -6.61 21.70
CA THR A 39 19.20 -7.35 20.45
C THR A 39 20.32 -6.89 19.54
N SER A 40 21.23 -7.80 19.18
CA SER A 40 22.39 -7.48 18.35
C SER A 40 21.95 -6.70 17.12
N ALA A 41 22.77 -5.78 16.62
CA ALA A 41 22.48 -5.08 15.35
C ALA A 41 22.16 -6.08 14.22
N LYS A 42 22.79 -7.26 14.25
CA LYS A 42 22.48 -8.39 13.35
C LYS A 42 21.06 -8.95 13.58
N ALA A 43 20.65 -9.12 14.83
CA ALA A 43 19.31 -9.61 15.17
C ALA A 43 18.22 -8.61 14.76
N LEU A 44 18.45 -7.32 14.99
CA LEU A 44 17.54 -6.25 14.54
C LEU A 44 17.46 -6.19 13.01
N TYR A 45 18.58 -6.34 12.30
CA TYR A 45 18.61 -6.39 10.85
C TYR A 45 17.83 -7.59 10.31
N GLU A 46 18.07 -8.80 10.83
CA GLU A 46 17.35 -10.01 10.43
C GLU A 46 15.86 -9.91 10.73
N GLN A 47 15.48 -9.40 11.90
CA GLN A 47 14.08 -9.19 12.27
C GLN A 47 13.38 -8.19 11.32
N ARG A 48 14.04 -7.06 11.00
CA ARG A 48 13.51 -6.07 10.06
C ARG A 48 13.43 -6.60 8.62
N LYS A 49 14.43 -7.39 8.19
CA LYS A 49 14.44 -8.05 6.88
C LYS A 49 13.27 -9.03 6.74
N ASN A 50 12.98 -9.78 7.80
CA ASN A 50 11.86 -10.71 7.81
C ASN A 50 10.51 -9.97 7.75
N TYR A 51 10.31 -8.94 8.59
CA TYR A 51 9.08 -8.13 8.52
C TYR A 51 8.86 -7.51 7.14
N ALA A 52 9.90 -6.97 6.51
CA ALA A 52 9.79 -6.38 5.17
C ALA A 52 9.47 -7.43 4.08
N ARG A 53 10.01 -8.65 4.17
CA ARG A 53 9.66 -9.73 3.23
C ARG A 53 8.21 -10.19 3.38
N ASP A 54 7.75 -10.32 4.62
CA ASP A 54 6.40 -10.83 4.90
C ASP A 54 5.32 -9.77 4.59
N SER A 55 5.63 -8.48 4.77
CA SER A 55 4.71 -7.38 4.49
C SER A 55 4.61 -7.00 3.00
N VAL A 56 5.66 -7.22 2.20
CA VAL A 56 5.69 -6.81 0.78
C VAL A 56 5.14 -7.90 -0.15
N SER A 57 5.17 -9.17 0.24
CA SER A 57 4.75 -10.29 -0.62
C SER A 57 3.25 -10.63 -0.57
N SER A 58 2.50 -10.10 0.39
CA SER A 58 1.13 -10.59 0.69
C SER A 58 0.00 -9.66 0.29
N VAL A 59 0.27 -8.36 0.08
CA VAL A 59 -0.79 -7.35 -0.15
C VAL A 59 -0.77 -6.76 -1.56
N SER A 60 0.33 -6.86 -2.31
CA SER A 60 0.41 -6.33 -3.69
C SER A 60 -0.14 -7.27 -4.75
N ASP A 61 -0.18 -8.57 -4.47
CA ASP A 61 -0.39 -9.59 -5.50
C ASP A 61 -1.87 -9.97 -5.66
N ILE A 62 -2.73 -9.44 -4.79
CA ILE A 62 -4.17 -9.72 -4.77
C ILE A 62 -4.93 -8.45 -5.17
N SER A 63 -5.63 -8.51 -6.30
CA SER A 63 -6.55 -7.47 -6.76
C SER A 63 -8.00 -7.87 -6.47
N GLN A 64 -8.80 -6.95 -5.94
CA GLN A 64 -10.21 -7.19 -5.63
C GLN A 64 -11.11 -6.16 -6.32
N TYR A 65 -12.20 -6.64 -6.90
CA TYR A 65 -13.20 -5.82 -7.58
C TYR A 65 -14.59 -6.20 -7.11
N ARG A 66 -15.42 -5.20 -6.84
CA ARG A 66 -16.85 -5.44 -6.62
C ARG A 66 -17.53 -5.66 -7.96
N VAL A 67 -18.29 -6.75 -8.07
CA VAL A 67 -18.96 -7.16 -9.30
C VAL A 67 -20.37 -7.64 -9.00
N GLU A 68 -21.25 -7.58 -10.00
CA GLU A 68 -22.55 -8.23 -9.96
C GLU A 68 -22.50 -9.50 -10.83
N HIS A 69 -22.64 -10.66 -10.21
CA HIS A 69 -22.82 -11.91 -10.96
C HIS A 69 -24.25 -11.96 -11.51
N LEU A 70 -24.37 -12.30 -12.80
CA LEU A 70 -25.66 -12.36 -13.50
C LEU A 70 -26.13 -13.80 -13.75
N THR A 71 -25.22 -14.65 -14.25
CA THR A 71 -25.52 -16.03 -14.62
C THR A 71 -24.22 -16.76 -14.99
N THR A 72 -24.24 -18.09 -14.90
CA THR A 72 -23.21 -18.97 -15.44
C THR A 72 -23.86 -19.95 -16.40
N PHE A 73 -23.31 -20.10 -17.61
CA PHE A 73 -23.82 -21.04 -18.60
C PHE A 73 -22.89 -22.23 -18.77
N VAL A 74 -23.49 -23.42 -18.94
CA VAL A 74 -22.78 -24.60 -19.43
C VAL A 74 -22.55 -24.42 -20.94
N LEU A 75 -21.31 -24.64 -21.38
CA LEU A 75 -20.95 -24.65 -22.79
C LEU A 75 -21.21 -26.04 -23.38
N ASP A 76 -22.30 -26.18 -24.15
CA ASP A 76 -22.66 -27.41 -24.85
C ASP A 76 -23.08 -27.10 -26.29
N ARG A 77 -22.56 -27.88 -27.25
CA ARG A 77 -22.94 -27.79 -28.66
C ARG A 77 -24.41 -28.14 -28.88
N LYS A 78 -25.00 -29.04 -28.08
CA LYS A 78 -26.42 -29.40 -28.18
C LYS A 78 -27.35 -28.23 -27.88
N ASP A 79 -26.93 -27.35 -26.98
CA ASP A 79 -27.66 -26.14 -26.59
C ASP A 79 -27.25 -24.90 -27.41
N ALA A 80 -26.50 -25.09 -28.51
CA ALA A 80 -25.94 -24.03 -29.34
C ALA A 80 -25.12 -22.98 -28.55
N MET A 81 -24.50 -23.38 -27.44
CA MET A 81 -23.62 -22.55 -26.61
C MET A 81 -22.16 -22.80 -27.00
N ILE A 82 -21.71 -22.19 -28.10
CA ILE A 82 -20.38 -22.44 -28.67
C ILE A 82 -19.50 -21.19 -28.61
N THR A 83 -20.09 -20.03 -28.90
CA THR A 83 -19.38 -18.76 -28.97
C THR A 83 -19.78 -17.85 -27.81
N VAL A 84 -18.97 -16.81 -27.59
CA VAL A 84 -19.31 -15.73 -26.63
C VAL A 84 -20.62 -15.04 -27.04
N ASP A 85 -20.84 -14.82 -28.34
CA ASP A 85 -22.06 -14.21 -28.86
C ASP A 85 -23.32 -15.03 -28.56
N ASP A 86 -23.20 -16.36 -28.51
CA ASP A 86 -24.30 -17.23 -28.11
C ASP A 86 -24.69 -17.02 -26.65
N GLY A 87 -23.69 -16.89 -25.77
CA GLY A 87 -23.89 -16.53 -24.37
C GLY A 87 -24.56 -15.17 -24.20
N ILE A 88 -24.08 -14.15 -24.93
CA ILE A 88 -24.66 -12.80 -24.89
C ILE A 88 -26.12 -12.81 -25.36
N ARG A 89 -26.42 -13.52 -26.46
CA ARG A 89 -27.80 -13.64 -26.98
C ARG A 89 -28.71 -14.34 -26.00
N LYS A 90 -28.24 -15.42 -25.37
CA LYS A 90 -28.99 -16.15 -24.34
C LYS A 90 -29.24 -15.29 -23.10
N LEU A 91 -28.23 -14.55 -22.64
CA LEU A 91 -28.35 -13.59 -21.53
C LEU A 91 -29.42 -12.53 -21.84
N LYS A 92 -29.35 -11.88 -23.01
CA LYS A 92 -30.37 -10.88 -23.43
C LYS A 92 -31.78 -11.46 -23.48
N LEU A 93 -31.94 -12.71 -23.92
CA LEU A 93 -33.25 -13.38 -23.94
C LEU A 93 -33.78 -13.66 -22.52
N LEU A 94 -32.91 -13.99 -21.57
CA LEU A 94 -33.30 -14.18 -20.17
C LEU A 94 -33.67 -12.85 -19.52
N ASP A 95 -32.90 -11.80 -19.78
CA ASP A 95 -33.15 -10.45 -19.29
C ASP A 95 -34.50 -9.91 -19.78
N ALA A 96 -34.78 -10.03 -21.08
CA ALA A 96 -36.07 -9.67 -21.67
C ALA A 96 -37.27 -10.45 -21.08
N LYS A 97 -37.02 -11.60 -20.44
CA LYS A 97 -38.03 -12.41 -19.75
C LYS A 97 -38.10 -12.13 -18.24
N GLY A 98 -37.31 -11.20 -17.73
CA GLY A 98 -37.20 -10.92 -16.29
C GLY A 98 -36.59 -12.08 -15.50
N LYS A 99 -35.69 -12.85 -16.12
CA LYS A 99 -35.06 -14.05 -15.53
C LYS A 99 -33.59 -13.83 -15.16
N VAL A 100 -33.14 -12.59 -15.06
CA VAL A 100 -31.79 -12.23 -14.62
C VAL A 100 -31.91 -11.57 -13.26
N TRP A 101 -31.07 -12.01 -12.33
CA TRP A 101 -30.97 -11.46 -10.98
C TRP A 101 -29.49 -11.18 -10.73
N THR A 102 -29.19 -10.05 -10.09
CA THR A 102 -27.82 -9.70 -9.72
C THR A 102 -27.48 -10.27 -8.35
N GLN A 103 -26.26 -10.75 -8.19
CA GLN A 103 -25.68 -11.12 -6.90
C GLN A 103 -24.40 -10.32 -6.69
N ASP A 104 -24.34 -9.54 -5.61
CA ASP A 104 -23.18 -8.71 -5.27
C ASP A 104 -22.04 -9.58 -4.72
N MET A 105 -20.89 -9.53 -5.37
CA MET A 105 -19.75 -10.39 -5.08
C MET A 105 -18.43 -9.61 -5.17
N ILE A 106 -17.38 -10.17 -4.56
CA ILE A 106 -16.00 -9.74 -4.77
C ILE A 106 -15.32 -10.71 -5.75
N LEU A 107 -14.88 -10.18 -6.88
CA LEU A 107 -13.94 -10.85 -7.77
C LEU A 107 -12.53 -10.61 -7.23
N GLN A 108 -11.92 -11.65 -6.69
CA GLN A 108 -10.53 -11.63 -6.24
C GLN A 108 -9.64 -12.35 -7.24
N VAL A 109 -8.54 -11.70 -7.62
CA VAL A 109 -7.55 -12.20 -8.56
C VAL A 109 -6.19 -12.18 -7.89
N ASP A 110 -5.52 -13.32 -7.84
CA ASP A 110 -4.12 -13.46 -7.41
C ASP A 110 -3.28 -14.22 -8.45
N ASP A 111 -2.03 -14.53 -8.12
CA ASP A 111 -1.09 -15.21 -9.02
C ASP A 111 -1.47 -16.67 -9.34
N ARG A 112 -2.39 -17.26 -8.57
CA ARG A 112 -2.78 -18.68 -8.66
C ARG A 112 -4.17 -18.85 -9.24
N ALA A 113 -5.11 -17.97 -8.90
CA ALA A 113 -6.51 -18.18 -9.19
C ALA A 113 -7.33 -16.88 -9.30
N VAL A 114 -8.51 -17.05 -9.88
CA VAL A 114 -9.61 -16.10 -9.81
C VAL A 114 -10.69 -16.74 -8.95
N SER A 115 -11.16 -16.01 -7.93
CA SER A 115 -12.22 -16.44 -7.03
C SER A 115 -13.35 -15.43 -6.99
N LEU A 116 -14.58 -15.93 -6.86
CA LEU A 116 -15.76 -15.14 -6.58
C LEU A 116 -16.16 -15.40 -5.14
N ILE A 117 -16.11 -14.35 -4.32
CA ILE A 117 -16.42 -14.39 -2.89
C ILE A 117 -17.77 -13.72 -2.70
N ASP A 118 -18.69 -14.44 -2.09
CA ASP A 118 -20.01 -13.94 -1.72
C ASP A 118 -19.91 -13.03 -0.48
N LEU A 119 -20.65 -11.91 -0.49
CA LEU A 119 -20.62 -10.91 0.59
C LEU A 119 -21.57 -11.21 1.75
N GLU A 120 -22.52 -12.12 1.58
CA GLU A 120 -23.57 -12.44 2.55
C GLU A 120 -23.36 -13.81 3.22
N SER A 121 -22.22 -14.48 2.96
CA SER A 121 -21.87 -15.80 3.49
C SER A 121 -21.35 -15.81 4.93
#